data_AF-A0AAI8QHM4-F1
#
_entry.id   AF-A0AAI8QHM4-F1
#
_cell.length_a   1.000
_cell.length_b   1.000
_cell.length_c   1.000
_cell.angle_alpha   90.00
_cell.angle_beta   90.00
_cell.angle_gamma   90.00
#
_symmetry.space_group_name_H-M   'P 1'
#
loop_
_entity.id
_entity.type
_entity.pdbx_description
1 polymer ?
#
loop_
_entity_poly.entity_id
_entity_poly.type
_entity_poly.pdbx_seq_one_letter_code
_entity_poly.pdbx_strand_id
1 'polypeptide(L)'
;MIHDFENLTNEQLDIYNQFKQKICSRNTPLKHAKSEEDLRYIFENELNLLLRNLGFIETYEPFQHERHHSNGHIGGKSDFLYGNTIIEYKAFNLLSKKDIETEKIQAQNYLKDEKYLGIKMFGFLFDGV
;
A
#
# COMPACT_ATOMS: atom_id res chain seq x y z
N MET A 1 2.80 9.16 10.58
CA MET A 1 2.33 10.52 10.26
C MET A 1 1.19 10.37 9.23
N ILE A 2 0.18 11.24 9.22
CA ILE A 2 -0.85 11.23 8.15
C ILE A 2 -0.49 12.35 7.18
N HIS A 3 -0.24 12.02 5.92
CA HIS A 3 -0.02 13.02 4.87
C HIS A 3 -1.32 13.31 4.12
N ASP A 4 -1.54 14.57 3.82
CA ASP A 4 -2.77 15.03 3.18
C ASP A 4 -2.65 14.94 1.66
N PHE A 5 -3.24 13.88 1.09
CA PHE A 5 -3.36 13.71 -0.35
C PHE A 5 -4.65 14.30 -0.93
N GLU A 6 -5.55 14.85 -0.09
CA GLU A 6 -6.82 15.45 -0.52
C GLU A 6 -6.62 16.92 -0.94
N ASN A 7 -5.61 17.60 -0.39
CA ASN A 7 -5.33 19.03 -0.64
C ASN A 7 -3.99 19.28 -1.33
N LEU A 8 -3.64 18.50 -2.36
CA LEU A 8 -2.42 18.72 -3.15
C LEU A 8 -2.51 20.01 -3.99
N THR A 9 -1.40 20.74 -4.10
CA THR A 9 -1.26 21.80 -5.11
C THR A 9 -1.29 21.20 -6.52
N ASN A 10 -1.48 22.04 -7.55
CA ASN A 10 -1.46 21.56 -8.95
C ASN A 10 -0.13 20.89 -9.32
N GLU A 11 0.99 21.39 -8.81
CA GLU A 11 2.32 20.79 -9.03
C GLU A 11 2.45 19.43 -8.34
N GLN A 12 2.04 19.36 -7.07
CA GLN A 12 2.02 18.10 -6.31
C GLN A 12 1.06 17.07 -6.94
N LEU A 13 -0.07 17.51 -7.46
CA LEU A 13 -1.03 16.66 -8.14
C LEU A 13 -0.45 16.06 -9.42
N ASP A 14 0.35 16.83 -10.17
CA ASP A 14 1.06 16.31 -11.35
C ASP A 14 2.08 15.24 -10.96
N ILE A 15 2.89 15.50 -9.92
CA ILE A 15 3.82 14.52 -9.34
C ILE A 15 3.09 13.23 -8.93
N TYR A 16 1.96 13.36 -8.23
CA TYR A 16 1.15 12.21 -7.81
C TYR A 16 0.57 11.44 -9.01
N ASN A 17 0.13 12.14 -10.06
CA ASN A 17 -0.38 11.51 -11.27
C ASN A 17 0.73 10.78 -12.04
N GLN A 18 1.93 11.36 -12.13
CA GLN A 18 3.10 10.70 -12.72
C GLN A 18 3.48 9.44 -11.95
N PHE A 19 3.45 9.48 -10.61
CA PHE A 19 3.67 8.30 -9.78
C PHE A 19 2.64 7.20 -10.06
N LYS A 20 1.34 7.54 -10.07
CA LYS A 20 0.28 6.57 -10.40
C LYS A 20 0.49 5.96 -11.78
N GLN A 21 0.77 6.78 -12.79
CA GLN A 21 1.07 6.30 -14.14
C GLN A 21 2.29 5.37 -14.14
N LYS A 22 3.37 5.71 -13.44
CA LYS A 22 4.58 4.89 -13.34
C LYS A 22 4.25 3.52 -12.74
N ILE A 23 3.60 3.49 -11.58
CA ILE A 23 3.30 2.28 -10.81
C ILE A 23 2.29 1.37 -11.52
N CYS A 24 1.30 1.92 -12.22
CA CYS A 24 0.29 1.16 -12.97
C CYS A 24 0.68 0.90 -14.44
N SER A 25 1.83 1.38 -14.90
CA SER A 25 2.26 1.14 -16.28
C SER A 25 2.76 -0.30 -16.49
N ARG A 26 2.75 -0.77 -17.75
CA ARG A 26 3.46 -2.01 -18.14
C ARG A 26 4.96 -1.98 -17.85
N ASN A 27 5.52 -0.78 -17.65
CA ASN A 27 6.92 -0.57 -17.30
C ASN A 27 7.12 -0.25 -15.82
N THR A 28 6.14 -0.60 -14.98
CA THR A 28 6.20 -0.41 -13.53
C THR A 28 7.50 -0.99 -12.94
N PRO A 29 8.16 -0.29 -12.01
CA PRO A 29 9.33 -0.83 -11.31
C PRO A 29 9.00 -2.14 -10.58
N LEU A 30 7.73 -2.35 -10.22
CA LEU A 30 7.24 -3.56 -9.53
C LEU A 30 7.36 -4.83 -10.39
N LYS A 31 7.46 -4.71 -11.73
CA LYS A 31 7.63 -5.86 -12.63
C LYS A 31 8.96 -6.59 -12.44
N HIS A 32 9.93 -5.94 -11.77
CA HIS A 32 11.25 -6.50 -11.52
C HIS A 32 11.32 -7.31 -10.21
N ALA A 33 10.24 -7.32 -9.43
CA ALA A 33 10.16 -8.12 -8.22
C ALA A 33 10.20 -9.62 -8.55
N LYS A 34 11.04 -10.37 -7.84
CA LYS A 34 11.13 -11.83 -7.96
C LYS A 34 10.44 -12.56 -6.80
N SER A 35 10.03 -11.81 -5.79
CA SER A 35 9.35 -12.27 -4.59
C SER A 35 8.41 -11.17 -4.07
N GLU A 36 7.49 -11.54 -3.19
CA GLU A 36 6.64 -10.57 -2.46
C GLU A 36 7.49 -9.58 -1.64
N GLU A 37 8.62 -10.06 -1.10
CA GLU A 37 9.55 -9.23 -0.34
C GLU A 37 10.27 -8.19 -1.23
N ASP A 38 10.74 -8.59 -2.42
CA ASP A 38 11.30 -7.63 -3.40
C ASP A 38 10.26 -6.59 -3.80
N LEU A 39 9.01 -7.02 -4.00
CA LEU A 39 7.94 -6.14 -4.40
C LEU A 39 7.64 -5.10 -3.32
N ARG A 40 7.57 -5.55 -2.06
CA ARG A 40 7.43 -4.67 -0.91
C ARG A 40 8.52 -3.61 -0.89
N TYR A 41 9.79 -4.01 -0.95
CA TYR A 41 10.91 -3.06 -0.95
C TYR A 41 10.85 -2.07 -2.10
N ILE A 42 10.50 -2.52 -3.31
CA ILE A 42 10.36 -1.63 -4.47
C ILE A 42 9.22 -0.63 -4.23
N PHE A 43 8.06 -1.09 -3.76
CA PHE A 43 6.91 -0.23 -3.51
C PHE A 43 7.16 0.81 -2.41
N GLU A 44 7.76 0.41 -1.29
CA GLU A 44 8.13 1.31 -0.19
C GLU A 44 9.12 2.38 -0.64
N ASN A 45 10.09 2.01 -1.49
CA ASN A 45 11.04 2.96 -2.05
C ASN A 45 10.38 3.96 -3.00
N GLU A 46 9.47 3.49 -3.85
CA GLU A 46 8.70 4.34 -4.75
C GLU A 46 7.76 5.28 -3.98
N LEU A 47 7.12 4.81 -2.91
CA LEU A 47 6.27 5.63 -2.05
C LEU A 47 7.09 6.68 -1.30
N ASN A 48 8.25 6.32 -0.74
CA ASN A 48 9.16 7.31 -0.13
C ASN A 48 9.65 8.36 -1.13
N LEU A 49 9.94 7.96 -2.37
CA LEU A 49 10.31 8.90 -3.42
C LEU A 49 9.16 9.86 -3.73
N LEU A 50 7.93 9.35 -3.84
CA LEU A 50 6.74 10.20 -3.99
C LEU A 50 6.65 11.21 -2.85
N LEU A 51 6.72 10.77 -1.60
CA LEU A 51 6.59 11.64 -0.43
C LEU A 51 7.65 12.74 -0.38
N ARG A 52 8.89 12.43 -0.77
CA ARG A 52 9.96 13.44 -0.91
C ARG A 52 9.64 14.43 -2.03
N ASN A 53 9.22 13.94 -3.19
CA ASN A 53 8.88 14.79 -4.33
C ASN A 53 7.67 15.69 -4.03
N LEU A 54 6.72 15.23 -3.23
CA LEU A 54 5.59 16.02 -2.74
C LEU A 54 5.99 17.04 -1.65
N GLY A 55 7.23 16.96 -1.13
CA GLY A 55 7.71 17.80 -0.04
C GLY A 55 7.12 17.46 1.32
N PHE A 56 6.53 16.26 1.48
CA PHE A 56 5.98 15.81 2.76
C PHE A 56 7.05 15.35 3.73
N ILE A 57 8.17 14.83 3.21
CA ILE A 57 9.29 14.33 4.00
C ILE A 57 10.62 14.73 3.34
N GLU A 58 11.68 14.90 4.13
CA GLU A 58 13.02 15.19 3.61
C GLU A 58 13.88 13.93 3.43
N THR A 59 13.59 12.87 4.21
CA THR A 59 14.42 11.66 4.28
C THR A 59 13.61 10.40 3.92
N TYR A 60 13.33 9.54 4.88
CA TYR A 60 12.64 8.27 4.69
C TYR A 60 11.64 8.05 5.81
N GLU A 61 10.40 7.71 5.45
CA GLU A 61 9.39 7.27 6.40
C GLU A 61 9.55 5.78 6.67
N PRO A 62 9.68 5.36 7.93
CA PRO A 62 9.79 3.95 8.26
C PRO A 62 8.44 3.24 8.08
N PHE A 63 8.47 2.08 7.43
CA PHE A 63 7.31 1.21 7.26
C PHE A 63 7.26 0.18 8.38
N GLN A 64 6.07 -0.06 8.92
CA GLN A 64 5.87 -1.13 9.90
C GLN A 64 5.36 -2.38 9.18
N HIS A 65 6.10 -3.47 9.31
CA HIS A 65 5.73 -4.76 8.74
C HIS A 65 5.31 -5.64 9.90
N GLU A 66 4.09 -6.18 9.86
CA GLU A 66 3.72 -7.14 10.88
C GLU A 66 4.46 -8.47 10.67
N ARG A 67 5.05 -8.95 11.75
CA ARG A 67 5.51 -10.34 11.87
C ARG A 67 4.34 -11.19 12.34
N HIS A 68 4.29 -12.44 11.87
CA HIS A 68 3.28 -13.44 12.24
C HIS A 68 2.86 -13.33 13.70
N HIS A 69 1.60 -12.96 13.94
CA HIS A 69 0.98 -13.14 15.25
C HIS A 69 0.64 -14.63 15.39
N SER A 70 1.37 -15.32 16.26
CA SER A 70 1.20 -16.74 16.56
C SER A 70 -0.01 -17.04 17.46
N ASN A 71 -0.87 -16.04 17.72
CA ASN A 71 -1.96 -16.16 18.68
C ASN A 71 -3.33 -16.22 18.00
N GLY A 72 -3.58 -17.35 17.32
CA GLY A 72 -4.81 -18.17 17.46
C GLY A 72 -6.21 -17.61 17.22
N HIS A 73 -6.45 -16.30 17.08
CA HIS A 73 -7.80 -15.76 16.96
C HIS A 73 -7.86 -14.72 15.84
N ILE A 74 -8.40 -15.16 14.70
CA ILE A 74 -8.94 -14.31 13.62
C ILE A 74 -7.94 -13.22 13.15
N GLY A 75 -6.69 -13.60 12.94
CA GLY A 75 -5.63 -12.66 12.52
C GLY A 75 -5.31 -12.83 11.05
N GLY A 76 -5.88 -11.97 10.21
CA GLY A 76 -5.40 -11.84 8.85
C GLY A 76 -4.03 -11.13 8.84
N LYS A 77 -3.10 -11.58 7.98
CA LYS A 77 -1.79 -10.93 7.78
C LYS A 77 -1.89 -9.86 6.69
N SER A 78 -1.94 -8.59 7.07
CA SER A 78 -1.74 -7.49 6.11
C SER A 78 -0.29 -7.45 5.64
N ASP A 79 -0.05 -7.23 4.36
CA ASP A 79 1.31 -7.22 3.80
C ASP A 79 2.19 -6.11 4.41
N PHE A 80 1.67 -4.89 4.58
CA PHE A 80 2.35 -3.79 5.30
C PHE A 80 1.40 -2.64 5.71
N LEU A 81 1.82 -1.84 6.70
CA LEU A 81 1.06 -0.71 7.25
C LEU A 81 1.83 0.62 7.10
N TYR A 82 1.13 1.67 6.62
CA TYR A 82 1.63 3.04 6.54
C TYR A 82 0.68 4.02 7.23
N GLY A 83 1.05 4.51 8.41
CA GLY A 83 0.16 5.39 9.20
C GLY A 83 -1.16 4.70 9.52
N ASN A 84 -2.28 5.25 9.04
CA ASN A 84 -3.61 4.66 9.16
C ASN A 84 -4.06 3.91 7.89
N THR A 85 -3.13 3.53 7.02
CA THR A 85 -3.40 2.86 5.75
C THR A 85 -2.83 1.46 5.72
N ILE A 86 -3.68 0.48 5.44
CA ILE A 86 -3.33 -0.92 5.19
C ILE A 86 -3.27 -1.13 3.68
N ILE A 87 -2.17 -1.70 3.20
CA ILE A 87 -2.01 -2.03 1.79
C ILE A 87 -1.91 -3.55 1.66
N GLU A 88 -2.86 -4.12 0.93
CA GLU A 88 -2.88 -5.54 0.58
C GLU A 88 -2.49 -5.67 -0.89
N TYR A 89 -1.36 -6.32 -1.13
CA TYR A 89 -0.82 -6.53 -2.46
C TYR A 89 -1.25 -7.91 -3.00
N LYS A 90 -1.55 -7.97 -4.29
CA LYS A 90 -1.77 -9.23 -5.02
C LYS A 90 -0.85 -9.30 -6.22
N ALA A 91 -0.44 -10.52 -6.59
CA ALA A 91 0.43 -10.75 -7.75
C ALA A 91 -0.10 -10.05 -9.01
N PHE A 92 0.80 -9.67 -9.92
CA PHE A 92 0.48 -8.88 -11.10
C PHE A 92 -0.74 -9.42 -11.89
N ASN A 93 -1.73 -8.55 -12.13
CA ASN A 93 -2.93 -8.85 -12.92
C ASN A 93 -3.78 -10.00 -12.33
N LEU A 94 -3.76 -10.18 -11.00
CA LEU A 94 -4.53 -11.21 -10.30
C LEU A 94 -5.98 -10.78 -10.05
N LEU A 95 -6.22 -9.52 -9.70
CA LEU A 95 -7.56 -8.98 -9.40
C LEU A 95 -8.43 -8.89 -10.66
N SER A 96 -7.81 -8.77 -11.83
CA SER A 96 -8.51 -8.84 -13.12
C SER A 96 -8.86 -10.27 -13.56
N LYS A 97 -8.24 -11.28 -12.93
CA LYS A 97 -8.40 -12.71 -13.28
C LYS A 97 -9.17 -13.52 -12.24
N LYS A 98 -9.38 -12.98 -11.05
CA LYS A 98 -10.08 -13.62 -9.93
C LYS A 98 -11.31 -12.83 -9.51
N ASP A 99 -12.19 -13.50 -8.78
CA ASP A 99 -13.29 -12.85 -8.06
C ASP A 99 -12.72 -12.04 -6.89
N ILE A 100 -12.67 -10.72 -7.08
CA ILE A 100 -12.15 -9.72 -6.14
C ILE A 100 -12.81 -9.74 -4.76
N GLU A 101 -13.97 -10.39 -4.61
CA GLU A 101 -14.71 -10.40 -3.35
C GLU A 101 -13.94 -11.10 -2.22
N THR A 102 -13.14 -12.13 -2.53
CA THR A 102 -12.33 -12.81 -1.50
C THR A 102 -11.25 -11.89 -0.95
N GLU A 103 -10.57 -11.16 -1.83
CA GLU A 103 -9.50 -10.23 -1.52
C GLU A 103 -10.04 -8.97 -0.84
N LYS A 104 -11.25 -8.51 -1.21
CA LYS A 104 -11.96 -7.45 -0.48
C LYS A 104 -12.32 -7.87 0.93
N ILE A 105 -12.87 -9.08 1.12
CA ILE A 105 -13.20 -9.61 2.45
C ILE A 105 -11.93 -9.68 3.31
N GLN A 106 -10.82 -10.14 2.73
CA GLN A 106 -9.53 -10.15 3.40
C GLN A 106 -9.09 -8.74 3.85
N ALA A 107 -9.13 -7.76 2.94
CA ALA A 107 -8.80 -6.37 3.28
C ALA A 107 -9.73 -5.78 4.36
N GLN A 108 -11.04 -6.06 4.26
CA GLN A 108 -12.04 -5.63 5.24
C GLN A 108 -11.82 -6.25 6.61
N ASN A 109 -11.35 -7.50 6.68
CA ASN A 109 -11.06 -8.15 7.95
C ASN A 109 -9.89 -7.47 8.66
N TYR A 110 -8.87 -7.00 7.95
CA TYR A 110 -7.80 -6.21 8.57
C TYR A 110 -8.31 -4.87 9.11
N LEU A 111 -9.20 -4.19 8.38
CA LEU A 111 -9.78 -2.93 8.82
C LEU A 111 -10.66 -3.06 10.07
N LYS A 112 -11.14 -4.28 10.35
CA LYS A 112 -11.98 -4.61 11.51
C LYS A 112 -11.19 -5.15 12.71
N ASP A 113 -9.86 -5.26 12.59
CA ASP A 113 -9.01 -5.75 13.68
C ASP A 113 -9.13 -4.83 14.92
N GLU A 114 -9.25 -5.43 16.10
CA GLU A 114 -9.47 -4.73 17.37
C GLU A 114 -8.37 -3.71 17.68
N LYS A 115 -7.14 -3.94 17.21
CA LYS A 115 -6.03 -2.99 17.39
C LYS A 115 -6.26 -1.65 16.70
N TYR A 116 -7.19 -1.56 15.73
CA TYR A 116 -7.52 -0.34 15.01
C TYR A 116 -8.85 0.29 15.45
N LEU A 117 -9.48 -0.22 16.52
CA LEU A 117 -10.76 0.29 17.01
C LEU A 117 -10.66 1.79 17.37
N GLY A 118 -11.59 2.61 16.87
CA GLY A 118 -11.59 4.06 17.08
C GLY A 118 -10.66 4.85 16.18
N ILE A 119 -9.91 4.19 15.28
CA ILE A 119 -9.03 4.82 14.30
C ILE A 119 -9.68 4.70 12.91
N LYS A 120 -9.75 5.79 12.15
CA LYS A 120 -10.16 5.74 10.74
C LYS A 120 -9.04 5.10 9.92
N MET A 121 -9.22 3.85 9.52
CA MET A 121 -8.28 3.11 8.68
C MET A 121 -8.72 3.09 7.21
N PHE A 122 -7.75 3.15 6.29
CA PHE A 122 -7.97 3.03 4.85
C PHE A 122 -7.33 1.73 4.34
N GLY A 123 -8.03 1.01 3.46
CA GLY A 123 -7.53 -0.22 2.85
C GLY A 123 -7.34 -0.03 1.35
N PHE A 124 -6.14 -0.33 0.84
CA PHE A 124 -5.87 -0.36 -0.59
C PHE A 124 -5.61 -1.80 -1.02
N LEU A 125 -6.33 -2.23 -2.06
CA LEU A 125 -6.13 -3.50 -2.72
C LEU A 125 -5.59 -3.23 -4.11
N PHE A 126 -4.46 -3.82 -4.46
CA PHE A 126 -3.72 -3.48 -5.68
C PHE A 126 -2.98 -4.69 -6.26
N ASP A 127 -2.98 -4.84 -7.59
CA ASP A 127 -2.35 -5.98 -8.30
C ASP A 127 -1.45 -5.58 -9.47
N GLY A 128 -0.84 -4.41 -9.43
CA GLY A 128 0.11 -3.98 -10.45
C GLY A 128 -0.50 -3.51 -11.78
N VAL A 129 -1.82 -3.55 -11.95
CA VAL A 129 -2.53 -3.14 -13.18
C VAL A 129 -3.36 -1.88 -12.98
#